data_AF-A0A0B8NV65-F1
#
_entry.id   AF-A0A0B8NV65-F1
#
_cell.length_a   1.000
_cell.length_b   1.000
_cell.length_c   1.000
_cell.angle_alpha   90.00
_cell.angle_beta   90.00
_cell.angle_gamma   90.00
#
_symmetry.space_group_name_H-M   'P 1'
#
loop_
_entity.id
_entity.type
_entity.pdbx_description
1 polymer ?
#
loop_
_entity_poly.entity_id
_entity_poly.type
_entity_poly.pdbx_seq_one_letter_code
_entity_poly.pdbx_strand_id
1 'polypeptide(L)'
;MSVESKVAEALNLKLGDTLVFVINSQRIEAVVNSIRKVEWREMKPNFYFIFAPELVAEIPGAYMVSYRLEDKDDAFIQQLSASFPTVSFLISGRWV
;
A
#
# COMPACT_ATOMS: atom_id res chain seq x y z
N MET A 1 10.50 -8.25 7.30
CA MET A 1 9.21 -7.57 7.00
C MET A 1 8.63 -6.99 8.28
N SER A 2 7.92 -5.86 8.16
CA SER A 2 7.19 -5.24 9.26
C SER A 2 5.68 -5.32 9.02
N VAL A 3 4.93 -5.81 10.01
CA VAL A 3 3.49 -6.10 9.94
C VAL A 3 2.70 -5.16 10.85
N GLU A 4 1.51 -4.74 10.43
CA GLU A 4 0.59 -3.98 11.28
C GLU A 4 0.03 -4.84 12.43
N SER A 5 -0.09 -4.26 13.62
CA SER A 5 -0.54 -4.96 14.84
C SER A 5 -1.90 -5.64 14.69
N LYS A 6 -2.87 -5.01 14.01
CA LYS A 6 -4.20 -5.60 13.77
C LYS A 6 -4.14 -6.85 12.90
N VAL A 7 -3.26 -6.84 11.90
CA VAL A 7 -3.06 -7.98 11.00
C VAL A 7 -2.34 -9.10 11.73
N ALA A 8 -1.31 -8.75 12.52
CA ALA A 8 -0.60 -9.72 13.34
C ALA A 8 -1.55 -10.39 14.35
N GLU A 9 -2.45 -9.65 14.98
CA GLU A 9 -3.47 -10.19 15.88
C GLU A 9 -4.46 -11.10 15.14
N ALA A 10 -5.01 -10.63 14.03
CA ALA A 10 -6.00 -11.39 13.24
C ALA A 10 -5.43 -12.72 12.70
N LEU A 11 -4.14 -12.75 12.38
CA LEU A 11 -3.43 -13.93 11.87
C LEU A 11 -2.62 -14.67 12.94
N ASN A 12 -2.70 -14.24 14.21
CA ASN A 12 -1.94 -14.76 15.34
C ASN A 12 -0.41 -14.86 15.08
N LEU A 13 0.15 -13.86 14.42
CA LEU A 13 1.56 -13.79 14.05
C LEU A 13 2.42 -13.32 15.22
N LYS A 14 3.63 -13.87 15.28
CA LYS A 14 4.68 -13.52 16.24
C LYS A 14 5.94 -13.07 15.52
N LEU A 15 6.83 -12.43 16.27
CA LEU A 15 8.18 -12.15 15.78
C LEU A 15 8.90 -13.47 15.48
N GLY A 16 9.56 -13.53 14.32
CA GLY A 16 10.24 -14.72 13.83
C GLY A 16 9.39 -15.63 12.94
N ASP A 17 8.07 -15.44 12.89
CA ASP A 17 7.23 -16.19 11.95
C ASP A 17 7.63 -15.87 10.50
N THR A 18 7.53 -16.87 9.64
CA THR A 18 7.79 -16.73 8.20
C THR A 18 6.49 -16.80 7.43
N LEU A 19 6.24 -15.80 6.59
CA LEU A 19 5.10 -15.78 5.69
C LEU A 19 5.58 -15.96 4.26
N VAL A 20 4.80 -16.72 3.49
CA VAL A 20 5.00 -16.89 2.05
C VAL A 20 3.95 -16.08 1.30
N PHE A 21 4.41 -15.20 0.43
CA PHE A 21 3.58 -14.39 -0.45
C PHE A 21 3.72 -14.88 -1.88
N VAL A 22 2.62 -14.82 -2.64
CA VAL A 22 2.62 -15.06 -4.08
C VAL A 22 2.22 -13.76 -4.77
N ILE A 23 3.15 -13.13 -5.47
CA ILE A 23 2.94 -11.87 -6.20
C ILE A 23 3.37 -12.08 -7.64
N ASN A 24 2.47 -11.86 -8.61
CA ASN A 24 2.76 -12.08 -10.04
C ASN A 24 3.42 -13.45 -10.33
N SER A 25 2.94 -14.51 -9.68
CA SER A 25 3.48 -15.88 -9.74
C SER A 25 4.89 -16.08 -9.15
N GLN A 26 5.49 -15.05 -8.56
CA GLN A 26 6.72 -15.16 -7.80
C GLN A 26 6.42 -15.44 -6.32
N ARG A 27 7.18 -16.36 -5.73
CA ARG A 27 7.11 -16.67 -4.30
C ARG A 27 8.12 -15.84 -3.54
N ILE A 28 7.68 -15.23 -2.44
CA ILE A 28 8.51 -14.41 -1.57
C ILE A 28 8.33 -14.91 -0.15
N GLU A 29 9.44 -15.19 0.51
CA GLU A 29 9.45 -15.56 1.92
C GLU A 29 9.93 -14.38 2.75
N ALA A 30 9.19 -14.03 3.78
CA ALA A 30 9.52 -12.90 4.63
C ALA A 30 9.31 -13.22 6.11
N VAL A 31 10.36 -12.95 6.90
CA VAL A 31 10.32 -13.08 8.35
C VAL A 31 9.68 -11.83 8.97
N VAL A 32 8.79 -12.03 9.95
CA VAL A 32 8.21 -10.97 10.78
C VAL A 32 9.28 -10.45 11.75
N ASN A 33 9.91 -9.33 11.39
CA ASN A 33 10.98 -8.71 12.18
C ASN A 33 10.45 -7.65 13.13
N SER A 34 9.29 -7.07 12.83
CA SER A 34 8.65 -6.10 13.70
C SER A 34 7.14 -6.08 13.51
N ILE A 35 6.44 -5.77 14.60
CA ILE A 35 5.01 -5.49 14.62
C ILE A 35 4.85 -4.02 14.98
N ARG A 36 4.14 -3.26 14.15
CA ARG A 36 3.96 -1.81 14.33
C ARG A 36 2.49 -1.44 14.54
N LYS A 37 2.25 -0.45 15.39
CA LYS A 37 0.95 0.23 15.47
C LYS A 37 0.93 1.37 14.48
N VAL A 38 -0.20 1.52 13.77
CA VAL A 38 -0.33 2.48 12.67
C VAL A 38 -1.53 3.36 12.94
N GLU A 39 -1.28 4.67 12.99
CA GLU A 39 -2.30 5.69 13.21
C GLU A 39 -2.62 6.32 11.84
N TRP A 40 -3.67 5.82 11.21
CA TRP A 40 -4.11 6.27 9.89
C TRP A 40 -4.75 7.66 9.98
N ARG A 41 -4.10 8.68 9.42
CA ARG A 41 -4.66 10.04 9.40
C ARG A 41 -5.51 10.32 8.16
N GLU A 42 -5.11 9.84 6.98
CA GLU A 42 -5.82 10.15 5.72
C GLU A 42 -6.00 8.93 4.78
N MET A 43 -5.14 7.90 4.87
CA MET A 43 -5.28 6.63 4.13
C MET A 43 -5.72 5.53 5.08
N LYS A 44 -6.81 4.79 4.78
CA LYS A 44 -7.29 3.65 5.60
C LYS A 44 -7.31 2.35 4.79
N PRO A 45 -6.16 1.81 4.38
CA PRO A 45 -6.15 0.46 3.82
C PRO A 45 -6.53 -0.56 4.91
N ASN A 46 -7.09 -1.70 4.50
CA ASN A 46 -7.47 -2.76 5.43
C ASN A 46 -6.26 -3.40 6.12
N PHE A 47 -5.15 -3.54 5.39
CA PHE A 47 -3.88 -4.10 5.88
C PHE A 47 -2.74 -3.78 4.92
N TYR A 48 -1.50 -3.84 5.42
CA TYR A 48 -0.29 -3.70 4.62
C TYR A 48 0.92 -4.39 5.24
N PHE A 49 1.80 -4.89 4.37
CA PHE A 49 3.07 -5.50 4.72
C PHE A 49 4.20 -4.63 4.16
N ILE A 50 5.20 -4.31 4.97
CA ILE A 50 6.39 -3.57 4.50
C ILE A 50 7.55 -4.55 4.39
N PHE A 51 8.05 -4.70 3.16
CA PHE A 51 9.19 -5.53 2.83
C PHE A 51 10.47 -4.69 2.75
N ALA A 52 11.62 -5.35 2.92
CA ALA A 52 12.90 -4.73 2.59
C ALA A 52 13.00 -4.59 1.06
N PRO A 53 13.59 -3.52 0.52
CA PRO A 53 13.59 -3.26 -0.92
C PRO A 53 14.16 -4.42 -1.74
N GLU A 54 15.20 -5.09 -1.24
CA GLU A 54 15.89 -6.18 -1.95
C GLU A 54 14.97 -7.39 -2.16
N LEU A 55 13.99 -7.59 -1.28
CA LEU A 55 13.09 -8.74 -1.29
C LEU A 55 12.01 -8.64 -2.37
N VAL A 56 11.76 -7.43 -2.88
CA VAL A 56 10.71 -7.13 -3.86
C VAL A 56 11.24 -6.39 -5.10
N ALA A 57 12.57 -6.28 -5.24
CA ALA A 57 13.21 -5.45 -6.26
C ALA A 57 12.85 -5.83 -7.71
N GLU A 58 12.58 -7.10 -7.97
CA GLU A 58 12.24 -7.62 -9.30
C GLU A 58 10.73 -7.66 -9.56
N ILE A 59 9.91 -7.22 -8.59
CA ILE A 59 8.45 -7.26 -8.70
C ILE A 59 7.96 -5.93 -9.26
N PRO A 60 7.26 -5.92 -10.40
CA PRO A 60 6.65 -4.71 -10.91
C PRO A 60 5.60 -4.22 -9.91
N GLY A 61 5.83 -3.04 -9.34
CA GLY A 61 4.95 -2.38 -8.39
C GLY A 61 4.19 -1.22 -9.03
N ALA A 62 3.12 -0.80 -8.37
CA ALA A 62 2.45 0.48 -8.64
C ALA A 62 2.87 1.48 -7.56
N TYR A 63 3.06 2.74 -7.97
CA TYR A 63 3.27 3.84 -7.03
C TYR A 63 1.91 4.44 -6.65
N MET A 64 1.74 4.74 -5.36
CA MET A 64 0.56 5.42 -4.84
C MET A 64 1.00 6.73 -4.20
N VAL A 65 0.35 7.82 -4.58
CA VAL A 65 0.58 9.16 -4.03
C VAL A 65 -0.77 9.72 -3.59
N SER A 66 -0.79 10.38 -2.43
CA SER A 66 -1.96 11.09 -1.93
C SER A 66 -1.76 12.60 -2.14
N TYR A 67 -2.81 13.28 -2.59
CA TYR A 67 -2.84 14.73 -2.75
C TYR A 67 -4.23 15.24 -2.38
N ARG A 68 -4.29 16.41 -1.73
CA ARG A 68 -5.55 17.07 -1.38
C ARG A 68 -6.01 17.94 -2.53
N LEU A 69 -7.15 17.62 -3.11
CA LEU A 69 -7.73 18.36 -4.23
C LEU A 69 -8.47 19.61 -3.72
N GLU A 70 -8.26 20.72 -4.42
CA GLU A 70 -9.11 21.92 -4.36
C GLU A 70 -9.93 22.03 -5.66
N ASP A 71 -11.03 22.79 -5.65
CA ASP A 71 -11.91 22.94 -6.83
C ASP A 71 -11.17 23.45 -8.08
N LYS A 72 -10.06 24.15 -7.91
CA LYS A 72 -9.20 24.65 -9.00
C LYS A 72 -8.42 23.54 -9.72
N ASP A 73 -8.35 22.35 -9.15
CA ASP A 73 -7.47 21.26 -9.63
C ASP A 73 -8.14 20.36 -10.68
N ASP A 74 -9.43 20.52 -10.96
CA ASP A 74 -10.19 19.67 -11.90
C ASP A 74 -9.56 19.61 -13.30
N ALA A 75 -9.13 20.76 -13.83
CA ALA A 75 -8.48 20.83 -15.15
C ALA A 75 -7.14 20.09 -15.17
N PHE A 76 -6.39 20.16 -14.06
CA PHE A 76 -5.11 19.48 -13.91
C PHE A 76 -5.29 17.95 -13.86
N ILE A 77 -6.32 17.46 -13.16
CA ILE A 77 -6.63 16.02 -13.10
C ILE A 77 -7.04 15.48 -14.47
N GLN A 78 -7.86 16.22 -15.22
CA GLN A 78 -8.24 15.83 -16.58
C GLN A 78 -7.01 15.75 -17.50
N GLN A 79 -6.09 16.72 -17.43
CA GLN A 79 -4.87 16.73 -18.23
C GLN A 79 -3.93 15.57 -17.88
N LEU A 80 -3.76 15.27 -16.58
CA LEU A 80 -2.97 14.14 -16.11
C LEU A 80 -3.53 12.81 -16.62
N SER A 81 -4.86 12.61 -16.50
CA SER A 81 -5.52 11.39 -16.97
C SER A 81 -5.32 11.18 -18.48
N ALA A 82 -5.43 12.25 -19.27
CA ALA A 82 -5.18 12.20 -20.70
C ALA A 82 -3.71 11.92 -21.06
N SER A 83 -2.77 12.45 -20.28
CA SER A 83 -1.33 12.35 -20.56
C SER A 83 -0.71 11.05 -20.03
N PHE A 84 -1.30 10.43 -19.02
CA PHE A 84 -0.75 9.25 -18.35
C PHE A 84 -1.83 8.15 -18.17
N PRO A 85 -2.09 7.34 -19.21
CA PRO A 85 -3.16 6.34 -19.20
C PRO A 85 -3.00 5.22 -18.14
N THR A 86 -1.80 5.05 -17.60
CA THR A 86 -1.50 4.07 -16.54
C THR A 86 -1.70 4.62 -15.13
N VAL A 87 -2.11 5.88 -14.99
CA VAL A 87 -2.42 6.52 -13.71
C VAL A 87 -3.91 6.37 -13.41
N SER A 88 -4.22 5.76 -12.27
CA SER A 88 -5.59 5.63 -11.77
C SER A 88 -5.83 6.59 -10.60
N PHE A 89 -6.93 7.34 -10.66
CA PHE A 89 -7.34 8.24 -9.59
C PHE A 89 -8.33 7.57 -8.66
N LEU A 90 -8.03 7.60 -7.35
CA LEU A 90 -8.93 7.14 -6.30
C LEU A 90 -9.32 8.34 -5.43
N ILE A 91 -10.58 8.76 -5.52
CA ILE A 91 -11.11 9.87 -4.73
C ILE A 91 -11.75 9.29 -3.47
N SER A 92 -11.09 9.48 -2.32
CA SER A 92 -11.60 9.04 -1.01
C SER A 92 -12.22 10.22 -0.28
N GLY A 93 -13.52 10.44 -0.50
CA GLY A 93 -14.33 11.41 0.22
C GLY A 93 -14.99 12.47 -0.67
N ARG A 94 -16.25 12.24 -1.02
CA ARG A 94 -17.19 13.28 -1.44
C ARG A 94 -18.47 13.06 -0.65
N TRP A 95 -18.65 13.78 0.45
CA TRP A 95 -19.93 13.76 1.15
C TRP A 95 -20.95 14.43 0.23
N VAL A 96 -21.95 13.66 -0.20
CA VAL A 96 -23.24 14.20 -0.65
C VAL A 96 -24.16 14.27 0.56
#